data_AF-A0A8J9Y018-F1
#
_entry.id   AF-A0A8J9Y018-F1
#
_cell.length_a   1.000
_cell.length_b   1.000
_cell.length_c   1.000
_cell.angle_alpha   90.00
_cell.angle_beta   90.00
_cell.angle_gamma   90.00
#
_symmetry.space_group_name_H-M   'P 1'
#
loop_
_entity.id
_entity.type
_entity.pdbx_description
1 polymer ?
#
loop_
_entity_poly.entity_id
_entity_poly.type
_entity_poly.pdbx_seq_one_letter_code
_entity_poly.pdbx_strand_id
1 'polypeptide(L)'
;MTSEFYQDIHKAVHLIGAGNTAYHTEYNQLYPHLKSFTDDQLCKLQYIDTVPEILTYLTTTKRGQWTNTFKIISNWLLEIGISKRFVSRLRSKPPICRAALLAERVNINDIAPVLIFTFTGVIASLILLGVEIFVFKFKGKKSDVSTSDLIENLEDDD
;
A
#
# COMPACT_ATOMS: atom_id res chain seq x y z
N MET A 1 13.66 7.07 16.14
CA MET A 1 13.57 8.54 16.21
C MET A 1 12.17 8.88 16.70
N THR A 2 12.04 9.57 17.83
CA THR A 2 10.74 9.97 18.38
C THR A 2 10.23 11.22 17.68
N SER A 3 8.94 11.25 17.35
CA SER A 3 8.28 12.43 16.81
C SER A 3 8.02 13.41 17.96
N GLU A 4 8.83 14.46 18.07
CA GLU A 4 8.42 15.66 18.83
C GLU A 4 7.16 16.25 18.19
N PHE A 5 6.30 16.87 19.01
CA PHE A 5 5.03 17.41 18.56
C PHE A 5 5.20 18.50 17.49
N TYR A 6 6.28 19.29 17.59
CA TYR A 6 6.67 20.28 16.59
C TYR A 6 7.94 19.83 15.87
N GLN A 7 7.88 19.74 14.55
CA GLN A 7 9.00 19.39 13.69
C GLN A 7 9.19 20.48 12.64
N ASP A 8 10.44 20.71 12.24
CA ASP A 8 10.73 21.51 11.07
C ASP A 8 10.20 20.82 9.80
N ILE A 9 9.79 21.60 8.79
CA ILE A 9 9.23 21.10 7.54
C ILE A 9 10.20 20.14 6.83
N HIS A 10 11.50 20.42 6.83
CA HIS A 10 12.48 19.54 6.19
C HIS A 10 12.56 18.18 6.86
N LYS A 11 12.58 18.16 8.19
CA LYS A 11 12.59 16.91 8.97
C LYS A 11 11.26 16.17 8.83
N ALA A 12 10.14 16.89 8.78
CA ALA A 12 8.83 16.31 8.54
C ALA A 12 8.72 15.62 7.18
N VAL A 13 9.26 16.22 6.10
CA VAL A 13 9.33 15.61 4.77
C VAL A 13 10.01 14.25 4.80
N HIS A 14 11.14 14.11 5.53
CA HIS A 14 11.80 12.82 5.70
C HIS A 14 10.96 11.81 6.49
N LEU A 15 10.26 12.27 7.53
CA LEU A 15 9.41 11.42 8.37
C LEU A 15 8.15 10.93 7.62
N ILE A 16 7.54 11.79 6.79
CA ILE A 16 6.45 11.43 5.87
C ILE A 16 6.95 10.36 4.88
N GLY A 17 8.16 10.53 4.34
CA GLY A 17 8.76 9.56 3.42
C GLY A 17 9.06 8.20 4.04
N ALA A 18 9.27 8.14 5.36
CA ALA A 18 9.42 6.88 6.09
C ALA A 18 8.07 6.16 6.32
N GLY A 19 6.93 6.83 6.12
CA GLY A 19 5.59 6.23 6.21
C GLY A 19 5.02 6.06 7.63
N ASN A 20 5.75 6.46 8.68
CA ASN A 20 5.36 6.21 10.07
C ASN A 20 4.66 7.39 10.76
N THR A 21 4.62 8.57 10.15
CA THR A 21 4.11 9.78 10.80
C THR A 21 3.28 10.62 9.84
N ALA A 22 2.15 11.14 10.32
CA ALA A 22 1.42 12.21 9.66
C ALA A 22 1.93 13.58 10.14
N TYR A 23 1.99 14.56 9.25
CA TYR A 23 2.40 15.93 9.54
C TYR A 23 1.28 16.91 9.22
N HIS A 24 0.96 17.78 10.17
CA HIS A 24 -0.10 18.78 10.00
C HIS A 24 0.49 20.15 9.69
N THR A 25 0.12 20.73 8.55
CA THR A 25 0.63 22.00 8.05
C THR A 25 -0.25 22.52 6.92
N GLU A 26 -0.08 23.79 6.54
CA GLU A 26 -0.69 24.34 5.33
C GLU A 26 -0.15 23.64 4.08
N TYR A 27 -1.06 23.21 3.20
CA TYR A 27 -0.73 22.50 1.97
C TYR A 27 0.23 23.28 1.06
N ASN A 28 -0.01 24.59 0.84
CA ASN A 28 0.84 25.37 -0.08
C ASN A 28 2.24 25.62 0.46
N GLN A 29 2.43 25.59 1.78
CA GLN A 29 3.75 25.71 2.39
C GLN A 29 4.51 24.39 2.32
N LEU A 30 3.85 23.25 2.51
CA LEU A 30 4.50 21.94 2.47
C LEU A 30 4.86 21.50 1.06
N TYR A 31 3.94 21.72 0.10
CA TYR A 31 4.03 21.13 -1.22
C TYR A 31 5.34 21.43 -1.98
N PRO A 32 5.92 22.66 -1.93
CA PRO A 32 7.22 22.94 -2.53
C PRO A 32 8.38 22.11 -1.97
N HIS A 33 8.30 21.69 -0.70
CA HIS A 33 9.31 20.86 -0.05
C HIS A 33 9.16 19.36 -0.37
N LEU A 34 8.02 18.95 -0.94
CA LEU A 34 7.79 17.58 -1.43
C LEU A 34 8.47 17.30 -2.78
N LYS A 35 9.22 18.26 -3.35
CA LYS A 35 9.99 18.06 -4.60
C LYS A 35 11.02 16.93 -4.54
N SER A 36 11.45 16.53 -3.35
CA SER A 36 12.39 15.41 -3.16
C SER A 36 11.74 14.05 -3.40
N PHE A 37 10.41 13.97 -3.40
CA PHE A 37 9.68 12.74 -3.63
C PHE A 37 9.53 12.44 -5.12
N THR A 38 9.47 11.15 -5.45
CA THR A 38 9.16 10.70 -6.81
C THR A 38 7.67 10.84 -7.10
N ASP A 39 7.29 10.96 -8.38
CA ASP A 39 5.88 11.08 -8.77
C ASP A 39 5.02 9.92 -8.22
N ASP A 40 5.57 8.70 -8.17
CA ASP A 40 4.90 7.53 -7.56
C ASP A 40 4.65 7.72 -6.07
N GLN A 41 5.61 8.28 -5.33
CA GLN A 41 5.44 8.59 -3.93
C GLN A 41 4.40 9.69 -3.74
N LEU A 42 4.46 10.79 -4.51
CA LEU A 42 3.46 11.86 -4.45
C LEU A 42 2.04 11.35 -4.67
N CYS A 43 1.86 10.38 -5.57
CA CYS A 43 0.56 9.79 -5.86
C CYS A 43 0.06 8.86 -4.75
N LYS A 44 0.95 8.30 -3.93
CA LYS A 44 0.60 7.50 -2.75
C LYS A 44 0.32 8.35 -1.51
N LEU A 45 0.78 9.61 -1.48
CA LEU A 45 0.49 10.53 -0.39
C LEU A 45 -1.01 10.85 -0.33
N GLN A 46 -1.58 10.72 0.86
CA GLN A 46 -2.95 11.13 1.15
C GLN A 46 -2.96 12.47 1.88
N TYR A 47 -3.77 13.40 1.40
CA TYR A 47 -3.99 14.70 2.02
C TYR A 47 -5.36 14.68 2.71
N ILE A 48 -5.37 15.06 3.99
CA ILE A 48 -6.59 15.14 4.79
C ILE A 48 -6.74 16.60 5.22
N ASP A 49 -7.76 17.27 4.69
CA ASP A 49 -8.09 18.64 5.06
C ASP A 49 -8.81 18.63 6.42
N THR A 50 -8.06 18.79 7.52
CA THR A 50 -8.63 18.84 8.88
C THR A 50 -9.24 20.20 9.21
N VAL A 51 -8.83 21.24 8.50
CA VAL A 51 -9.37 22.59 8.59
C VAL A 51 -9.98 22.91 7.22
N PRO A 52 -11.24 23.38 7.15
CA PRO A 52 -11.81 23.80 5.88
C PRO A 52 -10.93 24.87 5.27
N GLU A 53 -10.83 24.91 3.93
CA GLU A 53 -10.06 25.90 3.19
C GLU A 53 -10.48 27.30 3.65
N ILE A 54 -9.68 27.88 4.56
CA ILE A 54 -10.09 29.05 5.31
C ILE A 54 -10.26 30.24 4.37
N LEU A 55 -11.36 30.96 4.56
CA LEU A 55 -11.54 32.29 4.01
C LEU A 55 -10.39 33.16 4.54
N THR A 56 -9.48 33.58 3.67
CA THR A 56 -8.46 34.56 4.05
C THR A 56 -9.17 35.85 4.46
N TYR A 57 -8.98 36.27 5.72
CA TYR A 57 -9.60 37.47 6.24
C TYR A 57 -8.70 38.68 6.05
N LEU A 58 -9.29 39.79 5.61
CA LEU A 58 -8.61 41.09 5.59
C LEU A 58 -8.62 41.65 7.01
N THR A 59 -7.45 41.73 7.64
CA THR A 59 -7.29 42.39 8.93
C THR A 59 -7.16 43.90 8.70
N THR A 60 -7.89 44.67 9.50
CA THR A 60 -7.90 46.14 9.41
C THR A 60 -7.90 46.74 10.80
N THR A 61 -7.56 48.03 10.91
CA THR A 61 -7.58 48.74 12.19
C THR A 61 -9.02 48.82 12.73
N LYS A 62 -9.14 48.70 14.05
CA LYS A 62 -10.45 48.78 14.72
C LYS A 62 -11.06 50.17 14.46
N ARG A 63 -12.23 50.20 13.81
CA ARG A 63 -12.92 51.43 13.37
C ARG A 63 -12.11 52.26 12.36
N GLY A 64 -11.37 51.59 11.47
CA GLY A 64 -10.76 52.25 10.33
C GLY A 64 -11.82 52.82 9.37
N GLN A 65 -11.47 53.90 8.67
CA GLN A 65 -12.37 54.55 7.70
C GLN A 65 -12.85 53.59 6.60
N TRP A 66 -12.04 52.59 6.27
CA TRP A 66 -12.28 51.63 5.20
C TRP A 66 -12.85 50.29 5.66
N THR A 67 -13.06 50.08 6.97
CA THR A 67 -13.49 48.78 7.50
C THR A 67 -14.82 48.31 6.91
N ASN A 68 -15.80 49.23 6.78
CA ASN A 68 -17.10 48.90 6.19
C ASN A 68 -16.99 48.58 4.70
N THR A 69 -16.19 49.36 3.97
CA THR A 69 -15.95 49.16 2.54
C THR A 69 -15.31 47.81 2.27
N PHE A 70 -14.24 47.45 3.02
CA PHE A 70 -13.59 46.16 2.86
C PHE A 70 -14.52 44.99 3.20
N LYS A 71 -15.40 45.14 4.20
CA LYS A 71 -16.38 44.11 4.57
C LYS A 71 -17.39 43.85 3.43
N ILE A 72 -17.87 44.91 2.80
CA ILE A 72 -18.81 44.79 1.66
C ILE A 72 -18.11 44.13 0.48
N ILE A 73 -16.93 44.62 0.11
CA ILE A 73 -16.17 44.08 -1.04
C ILE A 73 -15.75 42.63 -0.79
N SER A 74 -15.32 42.28 0.42
CA SER A 74 -14.95 40.90 0.75
C SER A 74 -16.14 39.96 0.61
N ASN A 75 -17.32 40.33 1.12
CA ASN A 75 -18.52 39.51 0.99
C ASN A 75 -18.92 39.34 -0.48
N TRP A 76 -18.91 40.45 -1.23
CA TRP A 76 -19.21 40.41 -2.66
C TRP A 76 -18.26 39.47 -3.43
N LEU A 77 -16.94 39.54 -3.16
CA LEU A 77 -15.94 38.66 -3.77
C LEU A 77 -16.17 37.17 -3.48
N LEU A 78 -16.69 36.86 -2.28
CA LEU A 78 -17.04 35.50 -1.89
C LEU A 78 -18.33 35.04 -2.58
N GLU A 79 -19.35 35.89 -2.64
CA GLU A 79 -20.66 35.60 -3.27
C GLU A 79 -20.52 35.29 -4.76
N ILE A 80 -19.73 36.08 -5.50
CA ILE A 80 -19.49 35.86 -6.93
C ILE A 80 -18.49 34.71 -7.21
N GLY A 81 -17.87 34.14 -6.18
CA GLY A 81 -16.94 33.02 -6.30
C GLY A 81 -15.55 33.37 -6.86
N ILE A 82 -15.14 34.64 -6.86
CA ILE A 82 -13.79 35.03 -7.28
C ILE A 82 -12.73 34.39 -6.39
N SER A 83 -12.97 34.33 -5.08
CA SER A 83 -12.06 33.67 -4.12
C SER A 83 -11.80 32.21 -4.49
N LYS A 84 -12.87 31.44 -4.74
CA LYS A 84 -12.79 30.03 -5.17
C LYS A 84 -11.99 29.87 -6.46
N ARG A 85 -12.22 30.75 -7.44
CA ARG A 85 -11.48 30.74 -8.71
C ARG A 85 -10.00 31.06 -8.50
N PHE A 86 -9.68 32.01 -7.63
CA PHE A 86 -8.30 32.39 -7.33
C PHE A 86 -7.55 31.23 -6.67
N VAL A 87 -8.14 30.62 -5.63
CA VAL A 87 -7.56 29.45 -4.96
C VAL A 87 -7.37 28.28 -5.93
N SER A 88 -8.38 27.96 -6.75
CA SER A 88 -8.27 26.90 -7.77
C SER A 88 -7.14 27.12 -8.80
N ARG A 89 -6.80 28.38 -9.08
CA ARG A 89 -5.72 28.74 -10.02
C ARG A 89 -4.35 28.78 -9.35
N LEU A 90 -4.25 29.29 -8.12
CA LEU A 90 -2.96 29.48 -7.44
C LEU A 90 -2.53 28.29 -6.59
N ARG A 91 -3.45 27.44 -6.14
CA ARG A 91 -3.12 26.25 -5.36
C ARG A 91 -2.19 25.35 -6.16
N SER A 92 -1.13 24.88 -5.49
CA SER A 92 -0.17 23.96 -6.11
C SER A 92 -0.86 22.65 -6.49
N LYS A 93 -0.81 22.28 -7.76
CA LYS A 93 -1.49 21.07 -8.24
C LYS A 93 -0.56 19.85 -8.15
N PRO A 94 -1.04 18.72 -7.63
CA PRO A 94 -0.32 17.46 -7.74
C PRO A 94 -0.11 17.08 -9.22
N PRO A 95 0.94 16.31 -9.54
CA PRO A 95 1.08 15.73 -10.88
C PRO A 95 -0.11 14.81 -11.19
N ILE A 96 -0.36 14.58 -12.49
CA ILE A 96 -1.48 13.74 -12.93
C ILE A 96 -1.16 12.28 -12.59
N CYS A 97 -1.74 11.77 -11.51
CA CYS A 97 -1.65 10.37 -11.13
C CYS A 97 -2.53 9.52 -12.06
N ARG A 98 -1.95 8.50 -12.71
CA ARG A 98 -2.72 7.56 -13.53
C ARG A 98 -3.46 6.60 -12.60
N ALA A 99 -4.79 6.54 -12.70
CA ALA A 99 -5.66 5.68 -11.89
C ALA A 99 -5.32 4.17 -11.97
N ALA A 100 -4.59 3.74 -13.01
CA ALA A 100 -4.07 2.36 -13.14
C ALA A 100 -3.00 1.98 -12.09
N LEU A 101 -2.52 2.93 -11.28
CA LEU A 101 -1.63 2.69 -10.13
C LEU A 101 -2.38 2.62 -8.78
N LEU A 102 -3.69 2.94 -8.73
CA LEU A 102 -4.48 2.80 -7.50
C LEU A 102 -4.96 1.37 -7.25
N ALA A 103 -5.07 0.55 -8.30
CA ALA A 103 -5.05 -0.90 -8.12
C ALA A 103 -3.59 -1.25 -7.82
N GLU A 104 -3.25 -1.35 -6.53
CA GLU A 104 -1.93 -1.76 -6.08
C GLU A 104 -1.52 -3.00 -6.89
N ARG A 105 -0.47 -2.84 -7.72
CA ARG A 105 0.04 -3.94 -8.53
C ARG A 105 0.52 -5.00 -7.55
N VAL A 106 -0.26 -6.06 -7.39
CA VAL A 106 0.13 -7.23 -6.59
C VAL A 106 1.50 -7.71 -7.06
N ASN A 107 2.47 -7.63 -6.17
CA ASN A 107 3.79 -8.16 -6.45
C ASN A 107 3.75 -9.68 -6.28
N ILE A 108 4.61 -10.37 -7.01
CA ILE A 108 4.75 -11.83 -6.87
C ILE A 108 5.16 -12.19 -5.43
N ASN A 109 5.82 -11.27 -4.74
CA ASN A 109 6.18 -11.42 -3.33
C ASN A 109 4.96 -11.51 -2.40
N ASP A 110 3.86 -10.84 -2.73
CA ASP A 110 2.66 -10.81 -1.88
C ASP A 110 1.88 -12.13 -1.97
N ILE A 111 1.94 -12.81 -3.13
CA ILE A 111 1.34 -14.13 -3.36
C ILE A 111 2.30 -15.30 -3.09
N ALA A 112 3.57 -15.02 -2.79
CA ALA A 112 4.58 -16.03 -2.50
C ALA A 112 4.18 -17.07 -1.44
N PRO A 113 3.57 -16.71 -0.29
CA PRO A 113 3.21 -17.72 0.71
C PRO A 113 2.16 -18.70 0.18
N VAL A 114 1.19 -18.22 -0.60
CA VAL A 114 0.16 -19.07 -1.22
C VAL A 114 0.80 -20.02 -2.23
N LEU A 115 1.74 -19.54 -3.05
CA LEU A 115 2.48 -20.37 -3.99
C LEU A 115 3.34 -21.43 -3.27
N ILE A 116 3.98 -21.08 -2.16
CA ILE A 116 4.77 -22.04 -1.37
C ILE A 116 3.84 -23.13 -0.79
N PHE A 117 2.68 -22.76 -0.26
CA PHE A 117 1.70 -23.74 0.24
C PHE A 117 1.18 -24.66 -0.86
N THR A 118 0.92 -24.17 -2.08
CA THR A 118 0.49 -25.04 -3.18
C THR A 118 1.60 -25.98 -3.65
N PHE A 119 2.84 -25.50 -3.77
CA PHE A 119 3.98 -26.34 -4.13
C PHE A 119 4.27 -27.44 -3.09
N THR A 120 4.22 -27.11 -1.80
CA THR A 120 4.40 -28.11 -0.73
C THR A 120 3.30 -29.17 -0.75
N GLY A 121 2.05 -28.80 -1.02
CA GLY A 121 0.94 -29.74 -1.20
C GLY A 121 1.14 -30.71 -2.38
N VAL A 122 1.62 -30.20 -3.52
CA VAL A 122 1.96 -31.03 -4.68
C VAL A 122 3.09 -32.01 -4.36
N ILE A 123 4.16 -31.54 -3.71
CA ILE A 123 5.30 -32.39 -3.31
C ILE A 123 4.86 -33.48 -2.34
N ALA A 124 4.08 -33.13 -1.31
CA ALA A 124 3.57 -34.10 -0.33
C ALA A 124 2.69 -35.17 -1.00
N SER A 125 1.87 -34.79 -1.98
CA SER A 125 1.01 -35.71 -2.72
C SER A 125 1.82 -36.69 -3.59
N LEU A 126 2.87 -36.20 -4.25
CA LEU A 126 3.79 -37.06 -5.01
C LEU A 126 4.56 -38.03 -4.11
N ILE A 127 4.95 -37.60 -2.90
CA ILE A 127 5.62 -38.48 -1.93
C ILE A 127 4.67 -39.59 -1.46
N LEU A 128 3.43 -39.26 -1.09
CA LEU A 128 2.41 -40.25 -0.70
C LEU A 128 2.17 -41.28 -1.81
N LEU A 129 1.99 -40.83 -3.04
CA LEU A 129 1.80 -41.71 -4.19
C LEU A 129 3.05 -42.60 -4.45
N GLY A 130 4.26 -42.06 -4.27
CA GLY A 130 5.49 -42.82 -4.34
C GLY A 130 5.59 -43.91 -3.28
N VAL A 131 5.18 -43.61 -2.03
CA VAL A 131 5.14 -44.57 -0.92
C VAL A 131 4.15 -45.69 -1.20
N GLU A 132 2.96 -45.38 -1.72
CA GLU A 132 1.96 -46.40 -2.08
C GLU A 132 2.47 -47.39 -3.12
N ILE A 133 3.09 -46.88 -4.20
CA ILE A 133 3.68 -47.72 -5.26
C ILE A 133 4.80 -48.60 -4.70
N PHE A 134 5.65 -48.04 -3.82
CA PHE A 134 6.75 -48.77 -3.21
C PHE A 134 6.25 -49.91 -2.31
N VAL A 135 5.26 -49.64 -1.45
CA VAL A 135 4.63 -50.65 -0.59
C VAL A 135 3.97 -51.75 -1.43
N PHE A 136 3.26 -51.38 -2.50
CA PHE A 136 2.63 -52.36 -3.40
C PHE A 136 3.67 -53.30 -4.05
N LYS A 137 4.78 -52.74 -4.55
CA LYS A 137 5.89 -53.55 -5.11
C LYS A 137 6.53 -54.47 -4.07
N PHE A 138 6.72 -54.00 -2.83
CA PHE A 138 7.31 -54.83 -1.77
C PHE A 138 6.39 -55.95 -1.30
N LYS A 139 5.07 -55.72 -1.26
CA LYS A 139 4.09 -56.77 -0.95
C LYS A 139 4.00 -57.82 -2.05
N GLY A 140 3.99 -57.39 -3.33
CA GLY A 140 4.00 -58.30 -4.48
C GLY A 140 5.25 -59.19 -4.53
N LYS A 141 6.43 -58.63 -4.25
CA LYS A 141 7.69 -59.40 -4.22
C LYS A 141 7.75 -60.42 -3.07
N LYS A 142 7.06 -60.15 -1.95
CA LYS A 142 6.95 -61.10 -0.82
C LYS A 142 6.02 -62.27 -1.13
N SER A 143 5.00 -62.07 -1.97
CA SER A 143 4.11 -63.14 -2.43
C SER A 143 4.75 -64.03 -3.50
N ASP A 144 5.61 -63.48 -4.38
CA ASP A 144 6.36 -64.30 -5.35
C ASP A 144 7.42 -65.17 -4.66
N VAL A 145 8.18 -64.63 -3.69
CA VAL A 145 9.18 -65.42 -2.93
C VAL A 145 8.49 -66.52 -2.10
N SER A 146 7.31 -66.24 -1.51
CA SER A 146 6.56 -67.25 -0.79
C SER A 146 5.94 -68.34 -1.70
N THR A 147 5.87 -68.12 -3.01
CA THR A 147 5.37 -69.12 -3.97
C THR A 147 6.53 -69.90 -4.59
N SER A 148 7.70 -69.29 -4.79
CA SER A 148 8.92 -70.01 -5.20
C SER A 148 9.46 -70.92 -4.09
N ASP A 149 9.44 -70.47 -2.83
CA ASP A 149 9.88 -71.28 -1.68
C ASP A 149 8.94 -72.46 -1.40
N LEU A 150 7.68 -72.41 -1.89
CA LEU A 150 6.70 -73.50 -1.75
C LEU A 150 6.78 -74.53 -2.89
N ILE A 151 7.35 -74.16 -4.04
CA ILE A 151 7.59 -75.06 -5.17
C ILE A 151 8.90 -75.84 -4.98
N GLU A 152 9.94 -75.21 -4.41
CA GLU A 152 11.22 -75.89 -4.12
C GLU A 152 11.08 -76.96 -3.02
N ASN A 153 10.16 -76.81 -2.06
CA ASN A 153 9.89 -77.83 -1.03
C ASN A 153 8.93 -78.96 -1.48
N LEU A 154 8.41 -78.94 -2.71
CA LEU A 154 7.57 -80.01 -3.27
C LEU A 154 8.29 -80.88 -4.31
N GLU A 155 9.53 -80.54 -4.70
CA GLU A 155 10.33 -81.28 -5.68
C GLU A 155 11.42 -82.16 -5.04
N ASP A 156 11.55 -82.13 -3.69
CA ASP A 156 12.51 -82.94 -2.91
C ASP A 156 11.89 -84.16 -2.18
N ASP A 157 10.58 -84.44 -2.37
CA ASP A 157 9.84 -85.51 -1.66
C ASP A 157 9.23 -86.63 -2.56
N ASP A 158 9.58 -86.72 -3.86
CA ASP A 158 9.22 -87.85 -4.75
C ASP A 158 10.39 -88.32 -5.65
#